data_AF-A0A2E0Y0C0-F1
#
_entry.id   AF-A0A2E0Y0C0-F1
#
_cell.length_a   1.000
_cell.length_b   1.000
_cell.length_c   1.000
_cell.angle_alpha   90.00
_cell.angle_beta   90.00
_cell.angle_gamma   90.00
#
_symmetry.space_group_name_H-M   'P 1'
#
loop_
_entity.id
_entity.type
_entity.pdbx_description
1 polymer ?
#
loop_
_entity_poly.entity_id
_entity_poly.type
_entity_poly.pdbx_seq_one_letter_code
_entity_poly.pdbx_strand_id
1 'polypeptide(L)'
;MTPDGSTFDGDVTYASFPAWDGQYGVMAGMSPLLDRLGIGPLRLDTSEGVRWFAVEEGFAHVRDNTLTILSESVHSVDDLSHGALQDALRELDSISDADMSSEEKAAQRVRLNARLRLIETHSGTRSA
;
A
#
# COMPACT_ATOMS: atom_id res chain seq x y z
N MET A 1 10.04 3.19 1.21
CA MET A 1 10.73 4.11 0.29
C MET A 1 10.20 3.89 -1.11
N THR A 2 10.00 4.97 -1.85
CA THR A 2 9.70 5.01 -3.27
C THR A 2 10.88 5.67 -4.01
N PRO A 3 10.92 5.66 -5.36
CA PRO A 3 11.92 6.41 -6.11
C PRO A 3 11.98 7.90 -5.75
N ASP A 4 10.85 8.48 -5.34
CA ASP A 4 10.73 9.90 -4.97
C ASP A 4 11.16 10.21 -3.53
N GLY A 5 11.38 9.19 -2.69
CA GLY A 5 11.88 9.37 -1.32
C GLY A 5 11.31 8.41 -0.28
N SER A 6 11.58 8.69 1.00
CA SER A 6 11.01 7.91 2.11
C SER A 6 9.68 8.49 2.56
N THR A 7 8.63 7.66 2.54
CA THR A 7 7.29 8.01 3.05
C THR A 7 7.18 7.85 4.56
N PHE A 8 7.95 6.93 5.14
CA PHE A 8 7.96 6.63 6.58
C PHE A 8 9.34 6.10 6.97
N ASP A 9 9.87 6.60 8.08
CA ASP A 9 11.08 6.11 8.73
C ASP A 9 10.87 6.25 10.25
N GLY A 10 10.99 5.15 10.99
CA GLY A 10 10.75 5.13 12.42
C GLY A 10 10.54 3.73 13.00
N ASP A 11 10.50 3.66 14.33
CA ASP A 11 10.33 2.42 15.06
C ASP A 11 8.88 1.91 15.03
N VAL A 12 8.73 0.61 14.81
CA VAL A 12 7.45 -0.11 14.83
C VAL A 12 7.56 -1.34 15.72
N THR A 13 6.47 -1.69 16.41
CA THR A 13 6.37 -2.93 17.18
C THR A 13 5.87 -4.10 16.34
N TYR A 14 5.10 -3.79 15.30
CA TYR A 14 4.55 -4.73 14.35
C TYR A 14 4.36 -4.06 12.99
N ALA A 15 4.58 -4.83 11.92
CA ALA A 15 4.22 -4.44 10.56
C ALA A 15 3.51 -5.59 9.86
N SER A 16 2.48 -5.30 9.05
CA SER A 16 1.91 -6.30 8.13
C SER A 16 1.80 -5.78 6.72
N PHE A 17 2.15 -6.60 5.74
CA PHE A 17 2.13 -6.22 4.34
C PHE A 17 1.66 -7.36 3.42
N PRO A 18 1.08 -7.02 2.25
CA PRO A 18 0.79 -7.99 1.19
C PRO A 18 2.07 -8.50 0.56
N ALA A 19 2.28 -9.81 0.56
CA ALA A 19 3.23 -10.44 -0.36
C ALA A 19 2.49 -10.93 -1.61
N TRP A 20 3.26 -11.33 -2.61
CA TRP A 20 2.71 -11.86 -3.85
C TRP A 20 1.88 -13.14 -3.67
N ASP A 21 2.12 -13.91 -2.61
CA ASP A 21 1.46 -15.18 -2.31
C ASP A 21 0.56 -15.12 -1.05
N GLY A 22 0.41 -13.96 -0.42
CA GLY A 22 -0.39 -13.84 0.80
C GLY A 22 -0.15 -12.57 1.61
N GLN A 23 -0.09 -12.74 2.93
CA GLN A 23 0.09 -11.67 3.90
C GLN A 23 1.20 -12.05 4.89
N TYR A 24 2.12 -11.12 5.13
CA TYR A 24 3.17 -11.28 6.13
C TYR A 24 2.93 -10.35 7.30
N GLY A 25 3.24 -10.85 8.50
CA GLY A 25 3.33 -10.05 9.73
C GLY A 25 4.73 -10.15 10.30
N VAL A 26 5.38 -9.01 10.51
CA VAL A 26 6.76 -8.87 10.98
C VAL A 26 6.79 -8.28 12.38
N MET A 27 7.58 -8.89 13.25
CA MET A 27 7.90 -8.40 14.59
C MET A 27 9.41 -8.45 14.80
N ALA A 28 9.87 -7.84 15.90
CA ALA A 28 11.26 -7.91 16.28
C ALA A 28 11.75 -9.36 16.43
N GLY A 29 12.98 -9.63 15.95
CA GLY A 29 13.60 -10.95 16.00
C GLY A 29 13.16 -11.91 14.89
N MET A 30 12.38 -11.46 13.90
CA MET A 30 12.09 -12.26 12.71
C MET A 30 13.37 -12.58 11.93
N SER A 31 13.46 -13.82 11.43
CA SER A 31 14.54 -14.24 10.53
C SER A 31 14.62 -13.35 9.28
N PRO A 32 15.82 -13.16 8.69
CA PRO A 32 15.95 -12.40 7.46
C PRO A 32 15.04 -12.92 6.35
N LEU A 33 14.40 -12.00 5.63
CA LEU A 33 13.43 -12.29 4.59
C LEU A 33 13.64 -11.32 3.43
N LEU A 34 13.59 -11.80 2.20
CA LEU A 34 13.45 -10.96 1.01
C LEU A 34 12.31 -11.54 0.18
N ASP A 35 11.27 -10.74 -0.03
CA ASP A 35 10.07 -11.19 -0.75
C ASP A 35 9.51 -10.09 -1.66
N ARG A 36 8.72 -10.52 -2.66
CA ARG A 36 8.02 -9.63 -3.57
C ARG A 36 6.75 -9.08 -2.89
N LEU A 37 6.68 -7.76 -2.85
CA LEU A 37 5.55 -7.01 -2.31
C LEU A 37 4.38 -7.05 -3.29
N GLY A 38 3.18 -7.36 -2.78
CA GLY A 38 1.93 -7.28 -3.53
C GLY A 38 1.27 -5.91 -3.41
N ILE A 39 0.18 -5.70 -4.15
CA ILE A 39 -0.64 -4.49 -4.04
C ILE A 39 -1.63 -4.65 -2.89
N GLY A 40 -1.67 -3.70 -1.96
CA GLY A 40 -2.63 -3.77 -0.86
C GLY A 40 -2.28 -2.96 0.38
N PRO A 41 -2.87 -3.31 1.53
CA PRO A 41 -2.73 -2.54 2.76
C PRO A 41 -1.43 -2.88 3.52
N LEU A 42 -0.61 -1.88 3.79
CA LEU A 42 0.50 -1.93 4.75
C LEU A 42 0.03 -1.34 6.07
N ARG A 43 0.16 -2.12 7.15
CA ARG A 43 -0.11 -1.69 8.53
C ARG A 43 1.18 -1.54 9.28
N LEU A 44 1.35 -0.43 10.00
CA LEU A 44 2.46 -0.21 10.92
C LEU A 44 1.92 0.14 12.31
N ASP A 45 2.25 -0.67 13.32
CA ASP A 45 1.93 -0.37 14.70
C ASP A 45 3.10 0.40 15.32
N THR A 46 2.89 1.68 15.59
CA THR A 46 3.87 2.60 16.17
C THR A 46 3.50 2.96 17.61
N SER A 47 4.40 3.62 18.33
CA SER A 47 4.11 4.18 19.67
C SER A 47 2.99 5.21 19.66
N GLU A 48 2.77 5.89 18.53
CA GLU A 48 1.74 6.90 18.33
C GLU A 48 0.39 6.30 17.89
N GLY A 49 0.34 5.00 17.64
CA GLY A 49 -0.83 4.28 17.14
C GLY A 49 -0.59 3.53 15.84
N VAL A 50 -1.68 3.04 15.26
CA VAL A 50 -1.66 2.25 14.03
C VAL A 50 -1.73 3.20 12.83
N ARG A 51 -0.78 3.05 11.90
CA ARG A 51 -0.76 3.75 10.62
C ARG A 51 -1.05 2.77 9.49
N TRP A 52 -1.77 3.26 8.49
CA TRP A 52 -2.16 2.48 7.32
C TRP A 52 -1.69 3.17 6.05
N PHE A 53 -1.16 2.36 5.14
CA PHE A 53 -0.70 2.80 3.84
C PHE A 53 -1.25 1.87 2.75
N ALA A 54 -1.53 2.40 1.57
CA ALA A 54 -1.69 1.62 0.36
C ALA A 54 -0.31 1.48 -0.29
N VAL A 55 0.18 0.26 -0.44
CA VAL A 55 1.43 -0.04 -1.13
C VAL A 55 1.13 -0.69 -2.47
N GLU A 56 1.98 -0.39 -3.45
CA GLU A 56 2.00 -1.08 -4.75
C GLU A 56 3.13 -2.11 -4.80
N GLU A 57 3.34 -2.68 -5.97
CA GLU A 57 4.36 -3.69 -6.23
C GLU A 57 5.77 -3.22 -5.84
N GLY A 58 6.62 -4.18 -5.47
CA GLY A 58 7.99 -3.91 -5.08
C GLY A 58 8.59 -5.06 -4.28
N PHE A 59 9.36 -4.73 -3.24
CA PHE A 59 10.08 -5.68 -2.41
C PHE A 59 9.99 -5.34 -0.91
N ALA A 60 9.85 -6.38 -0.10
CA ALA A 60 10.00 -6.31 1.34
C ALA A 60 11.30 -7.02 1.75
N HIS A 61 12.16 -6.34 2.49
CA HIS A 61 13.43 -6.88 2.98
C HIS A 61 13.51 -6.73 4.50
N VAL A 62 13.57 -7.84 5.21
CA VAL A 62 13.84 -7.90 6.65
C VAL A 62 15.28 -8.33 6.85
N ARG A 63 16.05 -7.50 7.54
CA ARG A 63 17.43 -7.83 7.92
C ARG A 63 17.86 -7.01 9.13
N ASP A 64 18.64 -7.62 10.04
CA ASP A 64 19.21 -6.94 11.21
C ASP A 64 18.14 -6.15 12.00
N ASN A 65 16.99 -6.79 12.22
CA ASN A 65 15.81 -6.23 12.90
C ASN A 65 15.20 -4.98 12.23
N THR A 66 15.48 -4.77 10.95
CA THR A 66 14.96 -3.65 10.15
C THR A 66 14.11 -4.20 9.02
N LEU A 67 12.88 -3.68 8.87
CA LEU A 67 12.02 -3.93 7.72
C LEU A 67 12.14 -2.75 6.74
N THR A 68 12.63 -3.04 5.53
CA THR A 68 12.65 -2.09 4.41
C THR A 68 11.58 -2.47 3.40
N ILE A 69 10.64 -1.56 3.15
CA ILE A 69 9.65 -1.67 2.08
C ILE A 69 10.09 -0.77 0.92
N LEU A 70 10.38 -1.37 -0.22
CA LEU A 70 10.65 -0.70 -1.48
C LEU A 70 9.43 -0.88 -2.37
N SER A 71 8.80 0.19 -2.82
CA SER A 71 7.60 0.10 -3.67
C SER A 71 7.63 1.19 -4.74
N GLU A 72 6.97 0.94 -5.86
CA GLU A 72 6.75 1.94 -6.91
C GLU A 72 5.98 3.15 -6.37
N SER A 73 5.00 2.91 -5.49
CA SER A 73 4.17 3.96 -4.90
C SER A 73 3.63 3.54 -3.54
N VAL A 74 3.60 4.49 -2.61
CA VAL A 74 3.05 4.32 -1.27
C VAL A 74 2.22 5.55 -0.91
N HIS A 75 0.99 5.33 -0.45
CA HIS A 75 0.09 6.41 -0.06
C HIS A 75 -0.41 6.19 1.37
N SER A 76 -0.28 7.19 2.24
CA SER A 76 -0.92 7.16 3.55
C SER A 76 -2.44 7.21 3.38
N VAL A 77 -3.18 6.50 4.23
CA VAL A 77 -4.65 6.62 4.27
C VAL A 77 -5.10 8.06 4.49
N ASP A 78 -4.35 8.83 5.28
CA ASP A 78 -4.69 10.23 5.56
C ASP A 78 -4.55 11.15 4.33
N ASP A 79 -3.75 10.75 3.34
CA ASP A 79 -3.55 11.51 2.09
C ASP A 79 -4.53 11.09 0.98
N LEU A 80 -5.30 10.01 1.19
CA LEU A 80 -6.26 9.50 0.21
C LEU A 80 -7.59 10.24 0.31
N SER A 81 -8.21 10.49 -0.85
CA SER A 81 -9.55 11.05 -0.96
C SER A 81 -10.47 10.08 -1.67
N HIS A 82 -11.55 9.68 -0.99
CA HIS A 82 -12.56 8.78 -1.55
C HIS A 82 -13.17 9.35 -2.85
N GLY A 83 -13.53 10.64 -2.87
CA GLY A 83 -14.08 11.30 -4.05
C GLY A 83 -13.10 11.29 -5.22
N ALA A 84 -11.84 11.68 -4.97
CA ALA A 84 -10.81 11.71 -6.00
C ALA A 84 -10.50 10.31 -6.58
N LEU A 85 -10.49 9.27 -5.74
CA LEU A 85 -10.29 7.90 -6.19
C LEU A 85 -11.46 7.38 -7.04
N GLN A 86 -12.70 7.75 -6.69
CA GLN A 86 -13.87 7.42 -7.51
C GLN A 86 -13.88 8.16 -8.85
N ASP A 87 -13.49 9.44 -8.84
CA ASP A 87 -13.38 10.23 -10.06
C ASP A 87 -12.31 9.64 -10.99
N ALA A 88 -11.15 9.27 -10.46
CA ALA A 88 -10.09 8.60 -11.21
C ALA A 88 -10.53 7.25 -11.80
N LEU A 89 -11.35 6.47 -11.07
CA LEU A 89 -11.90 5.21 -11.57
C LEU A 89 -12.89 5.44 -12.73
N ARG A 90 -13.73 6.46 -12.64
CA ARG A 90 -14.67 6.85 -13.70
C ARG A 90 -13.93 7.36 -14.94
N GLU A 91 -12.88 8.15 -14.74
CA GLU A 91 -12.01 8.60 -15.83
C GLU A 91 -11.34 7.41 -16.52
N LEU A 92 -10.78 6.47 -15.74
CA LEU A 92 -10.17 5.25 -16.25
C LEU A 92 -11.12 4.42 -17.14
N ASP A 93 -12.39 4.30 -16.73
CA ASP A 93 -13.42 3.60 -17.50
C ASP A 93 -13.81 4.33 -18.79
N SER A 94 -13.54 5.63 -18.90
CA SER A 94 -13.81 6.44 -20.10
C SER A 94 -12.64 6.46 -21.10
N ILE A 95 -11.44 6.02 -20.70
CA ILE A 95 -10.27 5.96 -21.58
C ILE A 95 -10.53 4.94 -22.69
N SER A 96 -10.21 5.29 -23.94
CA SER A 96 -10.41 4.42 -25.09
C SER A 96 -9.32 3.34 -25.19
N ASP A 97 -9.57 2.23 -25.89
CA ASP A 97 -8.56 1.18 -26.08
C ASP A 97 -7.40 1.61 -27.00
N ALA A 98 -7.55 2.74 -27.70
CA ALA A 98 -6.49 3.32 -28.50
C ALA A 98 -5.45 4.08 -27.65
N ASP A 99 -5.87 4.62 -26.51
CA ASP A 99 -5.03 5.43 -25.63
C ASP A 99 -4.31 4.58 -24.56
N MET A 100 -4.90 3.46 -24.17
CA MET A 100 -4.35 2.56 -23.16
C MET A 100 -4.80 1.13 -23.39
N SER A 101 -3.87 0.18 -23.30
CA SER A 101 -4.18 -1.24 -23.48
C SER A 101 -5.08 -1.77 -22.36
N SER A 102 -5.87 -2.80 -22.64
CA SER A 102 -6.77 -3.40 -21.64
C SER A 102 -6.01 -3.95 -20.42
N GLU A 103 -4.76 -4.39 -20.59
CA GLU A 103 -3.90 -4.85 -19.51
C GLU A 103 -3.47 -3.71 -18.59
N GLU A 104 -3.04 -2.58 -19.15
CA GLU A 104 -2.70 -1.37 -18.38
C GLU A 104 -3.93 -0.82 -17.64
N LYS A 105 -5.10 -0.78 -18.29
CA LYS A 105 -6.35 -0.38 -17.61
C LYS A 105 -6.67 -1.30 -16.43
N ALA A 106 -6.49 -2.62 -16.62
CA ALA A 106 -6.75 -3.59 -15.57
C ALA A 106 -5.78 -3.40 -14.39
N ALA A 107 -4.49 -3.23 -14.65
CA ALA A 107 -3.47 -2.98 -13.64
C ALA A 107 -3.75 -1.69 -12.85
N GLN A 108 -4.05 -0.58 -13.54
CA GLN A 108 -4.37 0.69 -12.92
C GLN A 108 -5.66 0.60 -12.09
N ARG A 109 -6.66 -0.15 -12.56
CA ARG A 109 -7.89 -0.39 -11.81
C ARG A 109 -7.65 -1.17 -10.53
N VAL A 110 -6.78 -2.19 -10.56
CA VAL A 110 -6.40 -2.95 -9.35
C VAL A 110 -5.78 -2.01 -8.31
N ARG A 111 -4.85 -1.14 -8.74
CA ARG A 111 -4.21 -0.14 -7.87
C ARG A 111 -5.21 0.83 -7.24
N LEU A 112 -6.11 1.41 -8.05
CA LEU A 112 -7.15 2.33 -7.56
C LEU A 112 -8.12 1.65 -6.59
N ASN A 113 -8.58 0.43 -6.91
CA ASN A 113 -9.48 -0.32 -6.03
C ASN A 113 -8.82 -0.70 -4.71
N ALA A 114 -7.53 -1.03 -4.69
CA ALA A 114 -6.81 -1.30 -3.45
C ALA A 114 -6.79 -0.06 -2.52
N ARG A 115 -6.51 1.12 -3.09
CA ARG A 115 -6.56 2.40 -2.35
C ARG A 115 -7.97 2.71 -1.84
N LEU A 116 -8.99 2.49 -2.68
CA LEU A 116 -10.39 2.74 -2.33
C LEU A 116 -10.86 1.83 -1.17
N ARG A 117 -10.57 0.52 -1.25
CA ARG A 117 -10.89 -0.43 -0.17
C ARG A 117 -10.22 -0.05 1.14
N LEU A 118 -8.99 0.43 1.08
CA LEU A 118 -8.25 0.83 2.27
C LEU A 118 -8.92 2.02 2.96
N ILE A 119 -9.28 3.08 2.22
CA ILE A 119 -9.97 4.23 2.80
C ILE A 119 -11.38 3.88 3.28
N GLU A 120 -12.14 3.04 2.57
CA GLU A 120 -13.47 2.57 3.01
C GLU A 120 -13.39 1.80 4.33
N THR A 121 -12.36 0.96 4.51
CA THR A 121 -12.16 0.19 5.75
C THR A 121 -11.84 1.08 6.95
N HIS A 122 -11.13 2.19 6.75
CA HIS A 122 -10.60 3.03 7.83
C HIS A 122 -11.32 4.38 8.01
N SER A 123 -12.16 4.78 7.05
CA SER A 123 -13.00 5.98 7.14
C SER A 123 -14.13 5.84 8.17
N GLY A 124 -14.56 4.60 8.47
CA GLY A 124 -15.58 4.31 9.48
C GLY A 124 -15.10 4.43 10.94
N THR A 125 -13.79 4.36 11.21
CA THR A 125 -13.25 4.42 12.58
C THR A 125 -13.08 5.85 13.11
N ARG A 126 -13.32 6.87 12.27
CA ARG A 126 -13.22 8.30 12.65
C ARG A 126 -14.47 8.89 13.34
N SER A 127 -15.48 8.08 13.69
CA SER A 127 -16.76 8.56 14.23
C SER A 127 -17.16 7.99 15.60
N ALA A 128 -16.21 7.66 16.49
CA ALA A 128 -16.52 7.29 17.88
C ALA A 128 -15.55 7.95 18.87
#